data_AF-A0A9Q0B7E0-F1
#
_entry.id   AF-A0A9Q0B7E0-F1
#
_cell.length_a   1.000
_cell.length_b   1.000
_cell.length_c   1.000
_cell.angle_alpha   90.00
_cell.angle_beta   90.00
_cell.angle_gamma   90.00
#
_symmetry.space_group_name_H-M   'P 1'
#
loop_
_entity.id
_entity.type
_entity.pdbx_description
1 polymer ?
#
loop_
_entity_poly.entity_id
_entity_poly.type
_entity_poly.pdbx_seq_one_letter_code
_entity_poly.pdbx_strand_id
1 'polypeptide(L)'
;MDVNGPSAGAVIRTEFTLIGIAAVLIGARIYLRLVIQNLPLITSDILVCVAWLFTVASASYDVVFHKMGVLRSHVAYTLEGYDGTPEDLELVWKLQWSGQFPFFTAFYLCKATLLSLYARFFPIFMETRRKILWGTMVYCGCAYGTNMLTLLLICRPLRGNW
;
A
#
# COMPACT_ATOMS: atom_id res chain seq x y z
N MET A 1 -15.46 13.16 -8.89
CA MET A 1 -14.19 13.23 -9.65
C MET A 1 -14.51 13.86 -10.97
N ASP A 2 -13.68 14.77 -11.47
CA ASP A 2 -13.92 15.48 -12.72
C ASP A 2 -14.14 14.50 -13.88
N VAL A 3 -15.11 14.82 -14.73
CA VAL A 3 -15.53 14.06 -15.93
C VAL A 3 -14.35 13.76 -16.88
N ASN A 4 -13.20 14.42 -16.70
CA ASN A 4 -11.99 14.34 -17.53
C ASN A 4 -10.81 13.59 -16.86
N GLY A 5 -11.03 12.82 -15.80
CA GLY A 5 -9.99 12.00 -15.19
C GLY A 5 -9.41 10.93 -16.13
N PRO A 6 -8.14 10.50 -15.95
CA PRO A 6 -7.55 9.43 -16.75
C PRO A 6 -8.38 8.14 -16.62
N SER A 7 -8.51 7.39 -17.72
CA SER A 7 -9.25 6.12 -17.71
C SER A 7 -8.70 5.18 -16.64
N ALA A 8 -9.59 4.53 -15.89
CA ALA A 8 -9.24 3.51 -14.91
C ALA A 8 -8.28 2.44 -15.44
N GLY A 9 -8.49 1.98 -16.68
CA GLY A 9 -7.60 1.02 -17.31
C GLY A 9 -6.18 1.56 -17.54
N ALA A 10 -6.02 2.86 -17.77
CA ALA A 10 -4.70 3.49 -17.88
C ALA A 10 -3.99 3.53 -16.51
N VAL A 11 -4.72 3.89 -15.45
CA VAL A 11 -4.18 3.92 -14.08
C VAL A 11 -3.70 2.53 -13.65
N ILE A 12 -4.54 1.50 -13.83
CA ILE A 12 -4.19 0.11 -13.50
C ILE A 12 -2.97 -0.35 -14.30
N ARG A 13 -2.92 -0.07 -15.61
CA ARG A 13 -1.74 -0.41 -16.43
C ARG A 13 -0.47 0.23 -15.87
N THR A 14 -0.51 1.53 -15.54
CA THR A 14 0.66 2.21 -14.98
C THR A 14 1.07 1.62 -13.63
N GLU A 15 0.11 1.30 -12.76
CA GLU A 15 0.39 0.69 -11.47
C GLU A 15 1.09 -0.68 -11.62
N PHE A 16 0.55 -1.59 -12.42
CA PHE A 16 1.17 -2.91 -12.63
C PHE A 16 2.55 -2.82 -13.29
N THR A 17 2.78 -1.84 -14.17
CA THR A 17 4.13 -1.61 -14.71
C THR A 17 5.12 -1.19 -13.63
N LEU A 18 4.72 -0.29 -12.72
CA LEU A 18 5.57 0.15 -11.61
C LEU A 18 5.85 -0.98 -10.62
N ILE A 19 4.84 -1.82 -10.32
CA ILE A 19 5.00 -3.01 -9.47
C ILE A 19 5.98 -4.01 -10.11
N GLY A 20 5.89 -4.22 -11.43
CA GLY A 20 6.81 -5.06 -12.17
C GLY A 20 8.26 -4.53 -12.15
N ILE A 21 8.45 -3.24 -12.41
CA ILE A 21 9.76 -2.58 -12.33
C ILE A 21 10.33 -2.72 -10.90
N ALA A 22 9.51 -2.47 -9.88
CA ALA A 22 9.91 -2.64 -8.49
C ALA A 22 10.35 -4.08 -8.18
N ALA A 23 9.65 -5.09 -8.71
CA ALA A 23 9.99 -6.50 -8.53
C ALA A 23 11.39 -6.81 -9.11
N VAL A 24 11.69 -6.29 -10.30
CA VAL A 24 13.00 -6.46 -10.94
C VAL A 24 14.11 -5.82 -10.11
N LEU A 25 13.89 -4.60 -9.61
CA LEU A 25 14.88 -3.90 -8.77
C LEU A 25 15.12 -4.60 -7.43
N ILE A 26 14.06 -5.09 -6.78
CA ILE A 26 14.16 -5.87 -5.54
C ILE A 26 14.90 -7.19 -5.79
N GLY A 27 14.53 -7.90 -6.86
CA GLY A 27 15.20 -9.14 -7.27
C GLY A 27 16.69 -8.93 -7.55
N ALA A 28 17.05 -7.90 -8.31
CA ALA A 28 18.44 -7.53 -8.57
C ALA A 28 19.20 -7.23 -7.26
N ARG A 29 18.59 -6.46 -6.35
CA ARG A 29 19.19 -6.14 -5.03
C ARG A 29 19.46 -7.39 -4.20
N ILE A 30 18.53 -8.34 -4.16
CA ILE A 30 18.67 -9.59 -3.40
C ILE A 30 19.71 -10.50 -4.07
N TYR A 31 19.68 -10.61 -5.40
CA TYR A 31 20.64 -11.39 -6.18
C TYR A 31 22.07 -10.91 -5.96
N LEU A 32 22.32 -9.59 -6.03
CA LEU A 32 23.63 -9.01 -5.76
C LEU A 32 24.12 -9.36 -4.35
N ARG A 33 23.26 -9.31 -3.33
CA ARG A 33 23.64 -9.60 -1.94
C ARG A 33 23.93 -11.07 -1.67
N LEU A 34 23.04 -11.95 -2.14
CA LEU A 34 23.14 -13.37 -1.85
C LEU A 34 24.18 -14.07 -2.74
N VAL A 35 24.13 -13.82 -4.06
CA VAL A 35 24.93 -14.59 -5.02
C VAL A 35 26.32 -14.00 -5.19
N ILE A 36 26.42 -12.67 -5.38
CA ILE A 36 27.71 -12.03 -5.64
C ILE A 36 28.45 -11.76 -4.33
N GLN A 37 27.75 -11.19 -3.34
CA GLN A 37 28.38 -10.74 -2.09
C GLN A 37 28.40 -11.80 -0.97
N ASN A 38 27.66 -12.92 -1.11
CA ASN A 38 27.52 -13.97 -0.09
C ASN A 38 27.21 -13.43 1.32
N LEU A 39 26.44 -12.34 1.39
CA LEU A 39 26.04 -11.68 2.62
C LEU A 39 24.60 -12.07 3.00
N PRO A 40 24.28 -12.19 4.30
CA PRO A 40 22.93 -12.51 4.73
C PRO A 40 21.97 -11.37 4.40
N LEU A 41 20.69 -11.70 4.24
CA LEU A 41 19.63 -10.72 4.03
C LEU A 41 19.53 -9.76 5.20
N ILE A 42 19.30 -8.50 4.88
CA ILE A 42 19.19 -7.43 5.85
C ILE A 42 17.72 -7.14 6.10
N THR A 43 17.37 -6.62 7.29
CA THR A 43 16.00 -6.27 7.64
C THR A 43 15.30 -5.42 6.56
N SER A 44 16.03 -4.47 5.95
CA SER A 44 15.54 -3.67 4.83
C SER A 44 15.15 -4.49 3.59
N ASP A 45 15.88 -5.58 3.29
CA ASP A 45 15.58 -6.46 2.16
C ASP A 45 14.32 -7.29 2.41
N ILE A 46 14.12 -7.73 3.66
CA ILE A 46 12.91 -8.47 4.06
C ILE A 46 11.70 -7.54 4.01
N LEU A 47 11.82 -6.33 4.60
CA LEU A 47 10.74 -5.35 4.64
C LEU A 47 10.30 -4.93 3.23
N VAL A 48 11.23 -4.76 2.28
CA VAL A 48 10.87 -4.39 0.90
C VAL A 48 10.16 -5.53 0.16
N CYS A 49 10.54 -6.79 0.42
CA CYS A 49 9.84 -7.94 -0.15
C CYS A 49 8.40 -8.02 0.36
N VAL A 50 8.23 -7.87 1.68
CA VAL A 50 6.90 -7.89 2.30
C VAL A 50 6.07 -6.69 1.81
N ALA A 51 6.66 -5.50 1.70
CA ALA A 51 5.99 -4.32 1.13
C ALA A 51 5.51 -4.58 -0.30
N TRP A 52 6.34 -5.22 -1.13
CA TRP A 52 5.97 -5.57 -2.50
C TRP A 52 4.80 -6.55 -2.54
N LEU A 53 4.79 -7.59 -1.70
CA LEU A 53 3.66 -8.53 -1.60
C LEU A 53 2.35 -7.83 -1.23
N PHE A 54 2.39 -6.93 -0.24
CA PHE A 54 1.21 -6.14 0.13
C PHE A 54 0.79 -5.14 -0.96
N THR A 55 1.75 -4.61 -1.72
CA THR A 55 1.46 -3.74 -2.87
C THR A 55 0.74 -4.52 -3.97
N VAL A 56 1.19 -5.74 -4.29
CA VAL A 56 0.52 -6.65 -5.24
C VAL A 56 -0.88 -7.00 -4.74
N ALA A 57 -1.03 -7.31 -3.45
CA ALA A 57 -2.33 -7.57 -2.85
C ALA A 57 -3.26 -6.37 -2.98
N SER A 58 -2.78 -5.15 -2.72
CA SER A 58 -3.54 -3.91 -2.89
C SER A 58 -3.97 -3.72 -4.35
N ALA A 59 -3.05 -3.80 -5.30
CA ALA A 59 -3.32 -3.60 -6.73
C ALA A 59 -4.29 -4.64 -7.33
N SER A 60 -4.39 -5.82 -6.71
CA SER A 60 -5.37 -6.82 -7.12
C SER A 60 -6.82 -6.37 -6.90
N TYR A 61 -7.08 -5.53 -5.88
CA TYR A 61 -8.40 -4.96 -5.66
C TYR A 61 -8.81 -4.01 -6.79
N ASP A 62 -7.88 -3.25 -7.37
CA ASP A 62 -8.18 -2.33 -8.46
C ASP A 62 -8.65 -3.06 -9.73
N VAL A 63 -8.09 -4.24 -10.01
CA VAL A 63 -8.58 -5.11 -11.10
C VAL A 63 -10.01 -5.56 -10.85
N VAL A 64 -10.32 -5.92 -9.61
CA VAL A 64 -11.65 -6.38 -9.19
C VAL A 64 -12.66 -5.22 -9.29
N PHE A 65 -12.33 -4.02 -8.81
CA PHE A 65 -13.18 -2.84 -8.94
C PHE A 65 -13.38 -2.39 -10.39
N HIS A 66 -12.35 -2.54 -11.24
CA HIS A 66 -12.49 -2.29 -12.67
C HIS A 66 -13.47 -3.26 -13.33
N LYS A 67 -13.41 -4.55 -12.98
CA LYS A 67 -14.37 -5.56 -13.51
C LYS A 67 -15.80 -5.30 -13.05
N MET A 68 -15.99 -4.85 -11.81
CA MET A 68 -17.31 -4.47 -11.31
C MET A 68 -17.83 -3.14 -11.87
N GLY A 69 -17.04 -2.41 -12.66
CA GLY A 69 -17.48 -1.15 -13.26
C GLY A 69 -17.60 0.02 -12.27
N VAL A 70 -17.08 -0.15 -11.04
CA VAL A 70 -17.06 0.88 -9.98
C VAL A 70 -16.13 2.03 -10.36
N LEU A 71 -15.08 1.75 -11.13
CA LEU A 71 -14.07 2.73 -11.55
C LEU A 71 -14.47 3.59 -12.77
N ARG A 72 -15.76 3.66 -13.10
CA ARG A 72 -16.25 4.50 -14.22
C ARG A 72 -16.28 5.97 -13.79
N SER A 73 -15.99 6.88 -14.72
CA SER A 73 -15.91 8.32 -14.45
C SER A 73 -17.20 8.97 -13.92
N HIS A 74 -18.36 8.30 -14.09
CA HIS A 74 -19.65 8.78 -13.59
C HIS A 74 -20.02 8.25 -12.20
N VAL A 75 -19.28 7.29 -11.64
CA VAL A 75 -19.57 6.72 -10.32
C VAL A 75 -18.72 7.46 -9.29
N ALA A 76 -19.37 8.11 -8.33
CA ALA A 76 -18.65 8.77 -7.24
C ALA A 76 -17.98 7.74 -6.32
N TYR A 77 -16.95 8.16 -5.58
CA TYR A 77 -16.32 7.32 -4.54
C TYR A 77 -17.31 6.91 -3.42
N THR A 78 -18.41 7.65 -3.30
CA THR A 78 -19.58 7.33 -2.45
C THR A 78 -20.50 6.28 -3.07
N LEU A 79 -20.16 5.70 -4.22
CA LEU A 79 -21.00 4.84 -5.08
C LEU A 79 -22.27 5.52 -5.60
N GLU A 80 -22.34 6.84 -5.51
CA GLU A 80 -23.43 7.63 -6.08
C GLU A 80 -23.39 7.52 -7.61
N GLY A 81 -24.48 7.01 -8.22
CA GLY A 81 -24.59 6.76 -9.66
C GLY A 81 -24.14 5.37 -10.13
N TYR A 82 -23.96 4.39 -9.22
CA TYR A 82 -23.67 3.01 -9.58
C TYR A 82 -24.96 2.21 -9.88
N ASP A 83 -25.15 1.80 -11.13
CA ASP A 83 -26.30 0.98 -11.60
C ASP A 83 -26.14 -0.53 -11.29
N GLY A 84 -25.58 -0.88 -10.14
CA GLY A 84 -25.42 -2.28 -9.72
C GLY A 84 -26.57 -2.80 -8.86
N THR A 85 -26.61 -4.11 -8.64
CA THR A 85 -27.56 -4.69 -7.68
C THR A 85 -27.20 -4.26 -6.24
N PRO A 86 -28.16 -4.25 -5.30
CA PRO A 86 -27.86 -3.94 -3.89
C PRO A 86 -26.82 -4.91 -3.28
N GLU A 87 -26.76 -6.14 -3.79
CA GLU A 87 -25.78 -7.15 -3.38
C GLU A 87 -24.36 -6.80 -3.87
N ASP A 88 -24.23 -6.30 -5.10
CA ASP A 88 -22.95 -5.82 -5.64
C ASP A 88 -22.44 -4.61 -4.85
N LEU A 89 -23.33 -3.70 -4.45
CA LEU A 89 -22.98 -2.54 -3.65
C LEU A 89 -22.39 -2.95 -2.28
N GLU A 90 -23.04 -3.88 -1.58
CA GLU A 90 -22.54 -4.43 -0.31
C GLU A 90 -21.16 -5.09 -0.49
N LEU A 91 -20.98 -5.84 -1.57
CA LEU A 91 -19.72 -6.52 -1.86
C LEU A 91 -18.58 -5.51 -2.14
N VAL A 92 -18.85 -4.45 -2.92
CA VAL A 92 -17.88 -3.38 -3.17
C VAL A 92 -17.48 -2.70 -1.87
N TRP A 93 -18.43 -2.40 -0.98
CA TRP A 93 -18.13 -1.81 0.32
C TRP A 93 -17.23 -2.69 1.19
N LYS A 94 -17.53 -4.00 1.25
CA LYS A 94 -16.68 -4.98 1.98
C LYS A 94 -15.28 -5.04 1.40
N LEU A 95 -15.17 -5.09 0.06
CA LEU A 95 -13.89 -5.11 -0.63
C LEU A 95 -13.09 -3.84 -0.38
N GLN A 96 -13.73 -2.67 -0.41
CA GLN A 96 -13.07 -1.39 -0.20
C GLN A 96 -12.55 -1.25 1.23
N TRP A 97 -13.29 -1.73 2.23
CA TRP A 97 -12.79 -1.83 3.60
C TRP A 97 -11.59 -2.80 3.69
N SER A 98 -11.72 -4.00 3.12
CA SER A 98 -10.65 -5.01 3.16
C SER A 98 -9.38 -4.59 2.42
N GLY A 99 -9.51 -3.83 1.32
CA GLY A 99 -8.41 -3.32 0.51
C GLY A 99 -7.62 -2.20 1.19
N GLN A 100 -8.18 -1.53 2.20
CA GLN A 100 -7.44 -0.51 2.96
C GLN A 100 -6.29 -1.14 3.77
N PHE A 101 -6.46 -2.35 4.29
CA PHE A 101 -5.42 -3.04 5.05
C PHE A 101 -4.12 -3.21 4.25
N PRO A 102 -4.11 -3.91 3.10
CA PRO A 102 -2.88 -4.08 2.34
C PRO A 102 -2.31 -2.76 1.83
N PHE A 103 -3.15 -1.78 1.50
CA PHE A 103 -2.72 -0.45 1.09
C PHE A 103 -1.91 0.27 2.18
N PHE A 104 -2.47 0.40 3.39
CA PHE A 104 -1.78 1.05 4.50
C PHE A 104 -0.55 0.25 4.94
N THR A 105 -0.65 -1.08 5.02
CA THR A 105 0.49 -1.93 5.37
C THR A 105 1.64 -1.76 4.36
N ALA A 106 1.37 -1.79 3.06
CA ALA A 106 2.40 -1.53 2.04
C ALA A 106 3.05 -0.15 2.21
N PHE A 107 2.24 0.90 2.39
CA PHE A 107 2.73 2.27 2.54
C PHE A 107 3.65 2.45 3.75
N TYR A 108 3.28 1.88 4.91
CA TYR A 108 4.09 1.95 6.12
C TYR A 108 5.32 1.05 6.07
N LEU A 109 5.25 -0.10 5.39
CA LEU A 109 6.43 -0.96 5.17
C LEU A 109 7.46 -0.30 4.25
N CYS A 110 7.03 0.47 3.24
CA CYS A 110 7.94 1.28 2.43
C CYS A 110 8.68 2.32 3.27
N LYS A 111 7.99 3.00 4.20
CA LYS A 111 8.62 3.92 5.17
C LYS A 111 9.59 3.18 6.09
N ALA A 112 9.21 2.03 6.62
CA ALA A 112 10.06 1.20 7.48
C ALA A 112 11.31 0.72 6.74
N THR A 113 11.18 0.35 5.46
CA THR A 113 12.29 -0.04 4.58
C THR A 113 13.31 1.08 4.46
N LEU A 114 12.86 2.31 4.20
CA LEU A 114 13.74 3.49 4.11
C LEU A 114 14.41 3.81 5.45
N LEU A 115 13.65 3.79 6.55
CA LEU A 115 14.18 4.05 7.88
C LEU A 115 15.24 3.02 8.29
N SER A 116 15.01 1.73 7.98
CA SER A 116 15.98 0.67 8.25
C SER A 116 17.27 0.81 7.41
N LEU A 117 17.17 1.35 6.20
CA LEU A 117 18.33 1.68 5.36
C LEU A 117 19.12 2.85 5.97
N TYR A 118 18.42 3.93 6.36
CA TYR A 118 19.05 5.08 7.01
C TYR A 118 19.71 4.73 8.36
N ALA A 119 19.14 3.78 9.11
CA ALA A 119 19.72 3.30 10.36
C ALA A 119 21.11 2.67 10.18
N ARG A 120 21.37 2.09 9.00
CA ARG A 120 22.67 1.55 8.65
C ARG A 120 23.61 2.60 8.10
N PHE A 121 23.08 3.56 7.36
CA PHE A 121 23.89 4.65 6.79
C PHE A 121 24.37 5.65 7.84
N PHE A 122 23.59 5.88 8.92
CA PHE A 122 23.96 6.79 9.99
C PHE A 122 24.65 6.06 11.16
N PRO A 123 25.99 6.13 11.25
CA PRO A 123 26.75 5.52 12.34
C PRO A 123 26.49 6.20 13.70
N ILE A 124 26.84 5.50 14.78
CA ILE A 124 26.49 5.85 16.17
C ILE A 124 27.02 7.23 16.59
N PHE A 125 28.15 7.68 16.02
CA PHE A 125 28.78 8.95 16.37
C PHE A 125 27.96 10.20 16.02
N MET A 126 26.98 10.11 15.11
CA MET A 126 26.10 11.24 14.77
C MET A 126 24.85 11.24 15.68
N GLU A 127 25.03 11.58 16.96
CA GLU A 127 23.97 11.46 17.97
C GLU A 127 22.67 12.18 17.61
N THR A 128 22.74 13.43 17.13
CA THR A 128 21.55 14.22 16.79
C THR A 128 20.72 13.57 15.69
N ARG A 129 21.37 13.11 14.61
CA ARG A 129 20.70 12.44 13.49
C ARG A 129 20.10 11.11 13.91
N ARG A 130 20.76 10.39 14.81
CA ARG A 130 20.28 9.10 15.34
C ARG A 130 19.07 9.27 16.25
N LYS A 131 19.01 10.32 17.07
CA LYS A 131 17.83 10.67 17.88
C LYS A 131 16.61 10.99 17.00
N ILE A 132 16.80 11.79 15.95
CA ILE A 132 15.74 12.11 14.97
C ILE A 132 15.24 10.84 14.26
N LEU A 133 16.15 9.96 13.85
CA LEU A 133 15.79 8.72 13.18
C LEU A 133 14.94 7.82 14.08
N TRP A 134 15.34 7.66 15.35
CA TRP A 134 14.55 6.92 16.35
C TRP A 134 13.18 7.53 16.57
N GLY A 135 13.09 8.85 16.73
CA GLY A 135 11.81 9.55 16.84
C GLY A 135 10.90 9.29 15.63
N THR A 136 11.47 9.29 14.42
CA THR A 136 10.73 9.03 13.18
C THR A 136 10.25 7.57 13.09
N MET A 137 11.07 6.60 13.53
CA MET A 137 10.68 5.19 13.60
C MET A 137 9.51 4.97 14.56
N VAL A 138 9.59 5.55 15.76
CA VAL A 138 8.50 5.46 16.75
C VAL A 138 7.23 6.11 16.21
N TYR A 139 7.34 7.31 15.62
CA TYR A 139 6.20 8.00 15.01
C TYR A 139 5.54 7.17 13.91
N CYS A 140 6.33 6.57 13.00
CA CYS A 140 5.78 5.71 11.95
C CYS A 140 5.07 4.47 12.50
N GLY A 141 5.65 3.84 13.54
CA GLY A 141 5.04 2.70 14.22
C GLY A 141 3.71 3.06 14.90
N CYS A 142 3.68 4.17 15.65
CA CYS A 142 2.46 4.67 16.28
C CYS A 142 1.40 5.05 15.24
N ALA A 143 1.78 5.77 14.17
CA ALA A 143 0.84 6.16 13.13
C ALA A 143 0.27 4.95 12.37
N TYR A 144 1.08 3.91 12.13
CA TYR A 144 0.59 2.65 11.59
C TYR A 144 -0.42 1.98 12.53
N GLY A 145 -0.08 1.89 13.83
CA GLY A 145 -0.96 1.33 14.85
C GLY A 145 -2.29 2.07 14.95
N THR A 146 -2.27 3.41 14.96
CA THR A 146 -3.48 4.23 14.96
C THR A 146 -4.32 3.98 13.72
N ASN A 147 -3.73 3.94 12.52
CA ASN A 147 -4.49 3.66 11.29
C ASN A 147 -5.12 2.28 11.30
N MET A 148 -4.37 1.24 11.71
CA MET A 148 -4.94 -0.11 11.82
C MET A 148 -6.07 -0.17 12.84
N LEU A 149 -5.90 0.49 13.99
CA LEU A 149 -6.95 0.58 15.01
C LEU A 149 -8.16 1.34 14.48
N THR A 150 -7.97 2.44 13.76
CA THR A 150 -9.06 3.17 13.12
C THR A 150 -9.79 2.28 12.13
N LEU A 151 -9.11 1.53 11.26
CA LEU A 151 -9.76 0.61 10.32
C LEU A 151 -10.57 -0.49 10.99
N LEU A 152 -10.10 -0.99 12.13
CA LEU A 152 -10.80 -2.02 12.90
C LEU A 152 -12.00 -1.45 13.68
N LEU A 153 -11.90 -0.22 14.17
CA LEU A 153 -12.93 0.43 14.97
C LEU A 153 -13.93 1.25 14.14
N ILE A 154 -13.65 1.51 12.86
CA ILE A 154 -14.54 2.27 12.00
C ILE A 154 -15.77 1.40 11.66
N CYS A 155 -16.80 1.50 12.49
CA CYS A 155 -18.13 1.03 12.13
C CYS A 155 -18.65 1.90 10.99
N ARG A 156 -18.48 1.46 9.74
CA ARG A 156 -19.18 2.03 8.59
C ARG A 156 -20.62 1.49 8.61
N PRO A 157 -21.64 2.32 8.89
CA PRO A 157 -23.01 1.83 8.88
C PRO A 157 -23.41 1.43 7.45
N LEU A 158 -23.63 0.13 7.23
CA LEU A 158 -24.25 -0.40 6.00
C LEU A 158 -25.70 0.07 5.81
N ARG A 159 -26.33 0.64 6.84
CA ARG A 159 -27.76 0.97 6.88
C ARG A 159 -28.13 2.42 6.51
N GLY A 160 -27.21 3.21 5.97
CA GLY A 160 -27.43 4.65 5.75
C GLY A 160 -27.71 5.14 4.33
N ASN A 161 -27.63 4.29 3.30
CA ASN A 161 -27.70 4.70 1.90
C ASN A 161 -28.81 3.99 1.09
N TRP A 162 -29.85 3.50 1.79
CA TRP A 162 -31.07 2.94 1.19
C TRP A 162 -32.11 4.05 1.05
#